data_AF-A0A2G9NQG2-F1
#
_entry.id   AF-A0A2G9NQG2-F1
#
_cell.length_a   1.000
_cell.length_b   1.000
_cell.length_c   1.000
_cell.angle_alpha   90.00
_cell.angle_beta   90.00
_cell.angle_gamma   90.00
#
_symmetry.space_group_name_H-M   'P 1'
#
loop_
_entity.id
_entity.type
_entity.pdbx_description
1 polymer ?
#
loop_
_entity_poly.entity_id
_entity_poly.type
_entity_poly.pdbx_seq_one_letter_code
_entity_poly.pdbx_strand_id
1 'polypeptide(L)'
;MRYFLRLLPQKKKDYLFYLPLRTYQWLNQKYDGKTLPIKLQAETLTDILNDKINKISIIITTKNRLEALQKYALASLERLQFETLPYEIIIVDNNSDDDTFPYLQDCCQKNKRLKIFQEKKLGVSAGRNYGISMASGELLMFMDDDCEIDQDWLTRAYQNHCQKNYFLGQGQIYDTVLKKLLLEEKNSQIDFFQSNMAAGNMSIRKKLFNYVSFNENISF
;
A
#
# COMPACT_ATOMS: atom_id res chain seq x y z
N MET A 1 6.06 17.46 -5.60
CA MET A 1 4.81 18.16 -5.19
C MET A 1 3.90 17.11 -4.56
N ARG A 2 3.43 17.31 -3.32
CA ARG A 2 2.66 16.31 -2.55
C ARG A 2 1.19 16.40 -2.97
N TYR A 3 0.60 15.33 -3.49
CA TYR A 3 -0.83 15.29 -3.82
C TYR A 3 -1.61 14.68 -2.67
N PHE A 4 -2.66 15.39 -2.27
CA PHE A 4 -3.39 15.16 -1.04
C PHE A 4 -4.88 15.08 -1.34
N LEU A 5 -5.56 14.03 -0.86
CA LEU A 5 -7.02 14.04 -0.76
C LEU A 5 -7.40 14.84 0.50
N ARG A 6 -7.66 16.14 0.33
CA ARG A 6 -8.09 17.06 1.39
C ARG A 6 -9.62 17.07 1.43
N LEU A 7 -10.21 16.85 2.62
CA LEU A 7 -11.65 17.07 2.83
C LEU A 7 -11.95 18.56 2.67
N LEU A 8 -12.78 18.92 1.69
CA LEU A 8 -13.40 20.24 1.63
C LEU A 8 -14.73 20.17 2.40
N PRO A 9 -14.96 21.01 3.42
CA PRO A 9 -16.23 21.01 4.13
C PRO A 9 -17.35 21.47 3.18
N GLN A 10 -18.35 20.62 2.95
CA GLN A 10 -19.61 21.04 2.33
C GLN A 10 -20.78 20.91 3.32
N LYS A 11 -21.73 21.84 3.20
CA LYS A 11 -22.82 22.13 4.15
C LYS A 11 -23.91 21.03 4.29
N LYS A 12 -23.72 19.79 3.85
CA LYS A 12 -24.73 18.71 3.99
C LYS A 12 -24.09 17.38 4.34
N LYS A 13 -24.78 16.63 5.22
CA LYS A 13 -24.35 15.48 6.03
C LYS A 13 -23.90 14.19 5.30
N ASP A 14 -23.56 14.24 4.02
CA ASP A 14 -23.03 13.11 3.27
C ASP A 14 -21.74 13.53 2.56
N TYR A 15 -20.58 13.01 2.99
CA TYR A 15 -19.33 13.22 2.28
C TYR A 15 -19.20 12.15 1.19
N LEU A 16 -19.32 12.55 -0.08
CA LEU A 16 -18.91 11.68 -1.18
C LEU A 16 -17.39 11.72 -1.28
N PHE A 17 -16.75 10.58 -1.00
CA PHE A 17 -15.33 10.40 -1.18
C PHE A 17 -15.06 9.92 -2.61
N TYR A 18 -14.51 10.80 -3.44
CA TYR A 18 -14.04 10.43 -4.77
C TYR A 18 -12.57 10.08 -4.70
N LEU A 19 -12.28 8.78 -4.72
CA LEU A 19 -10.98 8.29 -5.14
C LEU A 19 -10.79 8.62 -6.64
N PRO A 20 -9.57 8.93 -7.11
CA PRO A 20 -9.31 9.03 -8.55
C PRO A 20 -9.86 7.79 -9.27
N LEU A 21 -10.43 7.97 -10.46
CA LEU A 21 -11.25 6.95 -11.16
C LEU A 21 -10.58 5.57 -11.25
N ARG A 22 -9.24 5.52 -11.36
CA ARG A 22 -8.49 4.25 -11.32
C ARG A 22 -8.44 3.65 -9.92
N THR A 23 -8.14 4.39 -8.86
CA THR A 23 -8.12 3.89 -7.46
C THR A 23 -9.48 3.36 -7.01
N TYR A 24 -10.56 3.93 -7.56
CA TYR A 24 -11.90 3.38 -7.43
C TYR A 24 -12.04 1.98 -8.07
N GLN A 25 -11.33 1.68 -9.16
CA GLN A 25 -11.31 0.33 -9.71
C GLN A 25 -10.62 -0.64 -8.74
N TRP A 26 -9.58 -0.18 -8.03
CA TRP A 26 -8.79 -0.99 -7.12
C TRP A 26 -9.45 -1.20 -5.76
N LEU A 27 -10.07 -0.19 -5.16
CA LEU A 27 -10.71 -0.27 -3.85
C LEU A 27 -12.22 -0.09 -3.99
N ASN A 28 -12.97 -1.10 -3.58
CA ASN A 28 -14.42 -1.13 -3.70
C ASN A 28 -15.07 -1.26 -2.34
N GLN A 29 -16.22 -0.61 -2.16
CA GLN A 29 -17.10 -0.93 -1.05
C GLN A 29 -17.72 -2.31 -1.26
N LYS A 30 -17.72 -3.16 -0.23
CA LYS A 30 -18.41 -4.45 -0.28
C LYS A 30 -19.91 -4.22 -0.23
N TYR A 31 -20.63 -4.54 -1.32
CA TYR A 31 -22.09 -4.47 -1.37
C TYR A 31 -22.64 -5.55 -2.30
N ASP A 32 -23.27 -6.59 -1.74
CA ASP A 32 -24.06 -7.59 -2.49
C ASP A 32 -23.42 -8.09 -3.80
N GLY A 33 -22.12 -8.42 -3.75
CA GLY A 33 -21.34 -8.89 -4.90
C GLY A 33 -21.07 -7.86 -6.02
N LYS A 34 -21.48 -6.60 -5.86
CA LYS A 34 -21.29 -5.49 -6.80
C LYS A 34 -20.26 -4.49 -6.29
N THR A 35 -19.63 -3.79 -7.23
CA THR A 35 -18.68 -2.69 -6.97
C THR A 35 -19.43 -1.36 -7.01
N LEU A 36 -19.38 -0.59 -5.92
CA LEU A 36 -19.99 0.73 -5.82
C LEU A 36 -18.98 1.79 -5.36
N PRO A 37 -19.15 3.08 -5.75
CA PRO A 37 -18.38 4.20 -5.20
C PRO A 37 -18.38 4.16 -3.68
N ILE A 38 -17.21 4.35 -3.07
CA ILE A 38 -17.07 4.35 -1.62
C ILE A 38 -17.87 5.53 -1.06
N LYS A 39 -18.95 5.22 -0.34
CA LYS A 39 -19.75 6.20 0.39
C LYS A 39 -19.63 5.95 1.88
N LEU A 40 -19.05 6.91 2.60
CA LEU A 40 -18.87 6.85 4.05
C LEU A 40 -19.42 8.11 4.71
N GLN A 41 -20.01 7.94 5.89
CA GLN A 41 -20.48 9.05 6.71
C GLN A 41 -19.30 9.83 7.31
N ALA A 42 -19.54 11.11 7.62
CA ALA A 42 -18.52 12.02 8.17
C ALA A 42 -17.93 11.50 9.48
N GLU A 43 -18.79 10.93 10.30
CA GLU A 43 -18.50 10.39 11.62
C GLU A 43 -17.60 9.16 11.47
N THR A 44 -17.89 8.28 10.51
CA THR A 44 -17.04 7.13 10.16
C THR A 44 -15.64 7.57 9.74
N LEU A 45 -15.54 8.58 8.87
CA LEU A 45 -14.26 9.10 8.41
C LEU A 45 -13.47 9.71 9.57
N THR A 46 -14.14 10.47 10.44
CA THR A 46 -13.51 11.07 11.62
C THR A 46 -13.00 10.01 12.60
N ASP A 47 -13.78 8.96 12.83
CA ASP A 47 -13.41 7.82 13.65
C ASP A 47 -12.20 7.05 13.07
N ILE A 48 -12.11 6.90 11.75
CA ILE A 48 -10.94 6.31 11.08
C ILE A 48 -9.68 7.19 11.23
N LEU A 49 -9.78 8.52 11.14
CA LEU A 49 -8.62 9.42 11.32
C LEU A 49 -8.13 9.50 12.74
N ASN A 50 -9.06 9.40 13.70
CA ASN A 50 -8.77 9.50 15.12
C ASN A 50 -8.21 8.20 15.70
N ASP A 51 -8.31 7.09 14.96
CA ASP A 51 -7.68 5.84 15.34
C ASP A 51 -6.17 6.01 15.54
N LYS A 52 -5.68 5.58 16.70
CA LYS A 52 -4.30 5.83 17.12
C LYS A 52 -3.38 4.87 16.38
N ILE A 53 -2.34 5.40 15.75
CA ILE A 53 -1.29 4.60 15.12
C ILE A 53 -0.30 4.17 16.20
N ASN A 54 -0.25 2.88 16.51
CA ASN A 54 0.76 2.31 17.40
C ASN A 54 1.73 1.39 16.65
N LYS A 55 1.35 0.91 15.47
CA LYS A 55 2.16 0.02 14.64
C LYS A 55 1.90 0.22 13.14
N ILE A 56 2.93 -0.04 12.34
CA ILE A 56 2.86 -0.04 10.87
C ILE A 56 2.96 -1.48 10.33
N SER A 57 2.15 -1.83 9.34
CA SER A 57 2.31 -3.09 8.58
C SER A 57 2.65 -2.78 7.13
N ILE A 58 3.83 -3.22 6.68
CA ILE A 58 4.24 -3.18 5.28
C ILE A 58 3.74 -4.46 4.62
N ILE A 59 3.04 -4.38 3.50
CA ILE A 59 2.44 -5.50 2.79
C ILE A 59 3.01 -5.56 1.37
N ILE A 60 3.57 -6.70 1.02
CA ILE A 60 4.14 -7.00 -0.30
C ILE A 60 3.48 -8.27 -0.81
N THR A 61 3.09 -8.27 -2.08
CA THR A 61 2.60 -9.47 -2.77
C THR A 61 3.60 -9.84 -3.85
N THR A 62 3.96 -11.12 -3.94
CA THR A 62 4.92 -11.60 -4.92
C THR A 62 4.47 -12.92 -5.52
N LYS A 63 4.87 -13.20 -6.77
CA LYS A 63 4.65 -14.49 -7.42
C LYS A 63 5.72 -14.72 -8.48
N ASN A 64 6.57 -15.74 -8.31
CA ASN A 64 7.62 -16.12 -9.26
C ASN A 64 8.59 -14.98 -9.59
N ARG A 65 8.97 -14.17 -8.60
CA ARG A 65 9.80 -12.96 -8.77
C ARG A 65 10.89 -12.85 -7.72
N LEU A 66 11.46 -13.98 -7.30
CA LEU A 66 12.47 -14.05 -6.25
C LEU A 66 13.60 -13.03 -6.44
N GLU A 67 14.18 -12.94 -7.64
CA GLU A 67 15.31 -12.04 -7.91
C GLU A 67 14.93 -10.56 -7.70
N ALA A 68 13.76 -10.15 -8.20
CA ALA A 68 13.29 -8.78 -8.06
C ALA A 68 13.01 -8.46 -6.59
N LEU A 69 12.31 -9.37 -5.89
CA LEU A 69 12.00 -9.27 -4.48
C LEU A 69 13.25 -9.08 -3.62
N GLN A 70 14.29 -9.87 -3.87
CA GLN A 70 15.58 -9.78 -3.18
C GLN A 70 16.28 -8.44 -3.47
N LYS A 71 16.45 -8.14 -4.75
CA LYS A 71 17.29 -7.04 -5.22
C LYS A 71 16.71 -5.67 -4.89
N TYR A 72 15.38 -5.53 -4.91
CA TYR A 72 14.72 -4.24 -4.79
C TYR A 72 13.99 -4.11 -3.45
N ALA A 73 12.95 -4.93 -3.24
CA ALA A 73 12.10 -4.77 -2.08
C ALA A 73 12.81 -5.12 -0.75
N LEU A 74 13.35 -6.32 -0.61
CA LEU A 74 14.02 -6.76 0.62
C LEU A 74 15.28 -5.93 0.88
N ALA A 75 16.11 -5.69 -0.13
CA ALA A 75 17.31 -4.87 0.02
C ALA A 75 17.00 -3.43 0.46
N SER A 76 15.89 -2.83 0.00
CA SER A 76 15.50 -1.48 0.44
C SER A 76 14.85 -1.45 1.82
N LEU A 77 14.12 -2.50 2.20
CA LEU A 77 13.59 -2.67 3.55
C LEU A 77 14.69 -2.76 4.62
N GLU A 78 15.82 -3.41 4.31
CA GLU A 78 16.97 -3.49 5.22
C GLU A 78 17.61 -2.11 5.51
N ARG A 79 17.42 -1.14 4.61
CA ARG A 79 17.96 0.22 4.74
C ARG A 79 17.02 1.18 5.47
N LEU A 80 15.83 0.73 5.88
CA LEU A 80 14.88 1.59 6.56
C LEU A 80 15.41 2.10 7.89
N GLN A 81 15.31 3.41 8.09
CA GLN A 81 15.66 4.09 9.33
C GLN A 81 14.38 4.59 9.99
N PHE A 82 13.76 3.74 10.81
CA PHE A 82 12.51 4.08 11.47
C PHE A 82 12.42 3.42 12.86
N GLU A 83 12.50 4.25 13.89
CA GLU A 83 12.45 3.83 15.29
C GLU A 83 11.25 4.42 16.04
N THR A 84 10.45 5.26 15.39
CA THR A 84 9.33 5.98 16.02
C THR A 84 8.27 5.05 16.59
N LEU A 85 7.97 3.95 15.89
CA LEU A 85 6.99 2.94 16.27
C LEU A 85 7.42 1.56 15.77
N PRO A 86 6.92 0.46 16.37
CA PRO A 86 7.11 -0.87 15.81
C PRO A 86 6.50 -0.99 14.42
N TYR A 87 7.10 -1.82 13.58
CA TYR A 87 6.54 -2.21 12.29
C TYR A 87 6.76 -3.70 12.02
N GLU A 88 5.96 -4.24 11.12
CA GLU A 88 6.11 -5.59 10.58
C GLU A 88 6.10 -5.56 9.05
N ILE A 89 6.74 -6.57 8.45
CA ILE A 89 6.78 -6.79 7.02
C ILE A 89 6.00 -8.07 6.75
N ILE A 90 4.99 -7.99 5.92
CA ILE A 90 4.13 -9.10 5.52
C ILE A 90 4.35 -9.33 4.04
N ILE A 91 4.92 -10.48 3.71
CA ILE A 91 5.07 -10.91 2.32
C ILE A 91 4.06 -12.02 2.07
N VAL A 92 3.18 -11.78 1.11
CA VAL A 92 2.21 -12.78 0.64
C VAL A 92 2.75 -13.38 -0.65
N ASP A 93 3.23 -14.60 -0.56
CA ASP A 93 3.52 -15.44 -1.71
C ASP A 93 2.20 -15.85 -2.35
N ASN A 94 1.94 -15.39 -3.58
CA ASN A 94 0.70 -15.66 -4.28
C ASN A 94 0.80 -16.94 -5.10
N ASN A 95 1.19 -18.01 -4.40
CA ASN A 95 1.36 -19.37 -4.90
C ASN A 95 2.44 -19.46 -5.99
N SER A 96 3.67 -19.08 -5.63
CA SER A 96 4.83 -19.27 -6.49
C SER A 96 5.16 -20.76 -6.68
N ASP A 97 5.73 -21.09 -7.83
CA ASP A 97 6.25 -22.42 -8.17
C ASP A 97 7.78 -22.45 -8.33
N ASP A 98 8.44 -21.33 -8.04
CA ASP A 98 9.89 -21.20 -7.92
C ASP A 98 10.36 -21.23 -6.44
N ASP A 99 11.64 -20.93 -6.22
CA ASP A 99 12.26 -20.93 -4.89
C ASP A 99 11.84 -19.74 -4.01
N THR A 100 10.84 -18.93 -4.41
CA THR A 100 10.40 -17.75 -3.66
C THR A 100 9.96 -18.10 -2.24
N PHE A 101 9.07 -19.10 -2.08
CA PHE A 101 8.54 -19.44 -0.75
C PHE A 101 9.59 -20.07 0.18
N PRO A 102 10.41 -21.06 -0.25
CA PRO A 102 11.51 -21.57 0.56
C PRO A 102 12.50 -20.48 1.00
N TYR A 103 12.89 -19.59 0.09
CA TYR A 103 13.79 -18.48 0.43
C TYR A 103 13.20 -17.57 1.52
N LEU A 104 11.91 -17.23 1.39
CA LEU A 104 11.21 -16.41 2.35
C LEU A 104 11.10 -17.06 3.73
N GLN A 105 10.98 -18.39 3.81
CA GLN A 105 10.99 -19.14 5.08
C GLN A 105 12.31 -18.92 5.83
N ASP A 106 13.43 -18.98 5.12
CA ASP A 106 14.76 -18.73 5.71
C ASP A 106 14.92 -17.27 6.17
N CYS A 107 14.40 -16.31 5.40
CA CYS A 107 14.40 -14.90 5.80
C CYS A 107 13.61 -14.66 7.10
N CYS A 108 12.46 -15.32 7.28
CA CYS A 108 11.65 -15.21 8.50
C CYS A 108 12.39 -15.70 9.75
N GLN A 109 13.26 -16.71 9.63
CA GLN A 109 14.06 -17.19 10.76
C GLN A 109 15.08 -16.14 11.22
N LYS A 110 15.59 -15.32 10.30
CA LYS A 110 16.62 -14.30 10.54
C LYS A 110 16.02 -12.97 10.97
N ASN A 111 14.84 -12.61 10.47
CA ASN A 111 14.19 -11.34 10.74
C ASN A 111 12.81 -11.51 11.39
N LYS A 112 12.73 -11.27 12.70
CA LYS A 112 11.46 -11.38 13.47
C LYS A 112 10.37 -10.40 13.06
N ARG A 113 10.70 -9.34 12.31
CA ARG A 113 9.71 -8.39 11.77
C ARG A 113 9.04 -8.95 10.50
N LEU A 114 9.70 -9.89 9.82
CA LEU A 114 9.20 -10.48 8.59
C LEU A 114 8.26 -11.65 8.90
N LYS A 115 7.08 -11.60 8.28
CA LYS A 115 6.08 -12.64 8.29
C LYS A 115 5.75 -13.01 6.86
N ILE A 116 5.66 -14.29 6.59
CA ILE A 116 5.33 -14.81 5.27
C ILE A 116 4.02 -15.58 5.34
N PHE A 117 3.21 -15.43 4.30
CA PHE A 117 1.98 -16.18 4.15
C PHE A 117 1.83 -16.60 2.69
N GLN A 118 1.08 -17.67 2.45
CA GLN A 118 0.78 -18.14 1.10
C GLN A 118 -0.70 -17.95 0.79
N GLU A 119 -1.00 -17.30 -0.33
CA GLU A 119 -2.36 -17.13 -0.84
C GLU A 119 -2.55 -17.95 -2.12
N LYS A 120 -3.46 -18.92 -2.08
CA LYS A 120 -3.77 -19.83 -3.19
C LYS A 120 -4.62 -19.15 -4.27
N LYS A 121 -5.44 -18.17 -3.89
CA LYS A 121 -6.23 -17.39 -4.83
C LYS A 121 -5.31 -16.44 -5.60
N LEU A 122 -5.11 -16.73 -6.88
CA LEU A 122 -4.23 -15.93 -7.73
C LEU A 122 -4.75 -14.50 -7.92
N GLY A 123 -3.81 -13.56 -8.02
CA GLY A 123 -4.03 -12.14 -8.26
C GLY A 123 -3.47 -11.25 -7.15
N VAL A 124 -2.81 -10.16 -7.56
CA VAL A 124 -2.23 -9.16 -6.64
C VAL A 124 -3.26 -8.64 -5.62
N SER A 125 -4.49 -8.40 -6.05
CA SER A 125 -5.58 -7.97 -5.17
C SER A 125 -5.91 -9.00 -4.09
N ALA A 126 -5.92 -10.30 -4.42
CA ALA A 126 -6.17 -11.36 -3.45
C ALA A 126 -5.03 -11.42 -2.44
N GLY A 127 -3.78 -11.36 -2.92
CA GLY A 127 -2.62 -11.28 -2.05
C GLY A 127 -2.65 -10.07 -1.10
N ARG A 128 -3.03 -8.88 -1.59
CA ARG A 128 -3.13 -7.67 -0.77
C ARG A 128 -4.24 -7.78 0.28
N ASN A 129 -5.42 -8.28 -0.09
CA ASN A 129 -6.52 -8.52 0.84
C ASN A 129 -6.14 -9.53 1.93
N TYR A 130 -5.43 -10.60 1.55
CA TYR A 130 -4.93 -11.56 2.51
C TYR A 130 -3.90 -10.94 3.45
N GLY A 131 -2.95 -10.16 2.91
CA GLY A 131 -1.97 -9.40 3.70
C GLY A 131 -2.63 -8.44 4.69
N ILE A 132 -3.70 -7.73 4.29
CA ILE A 132 -4.48 -6.86 5.19
C ILE A 132 -5.09 -7.65 6.35
N SER A 133 -5.60 -8.86 6.08
CA SER A 133 -6.19 -9.71 7.12
C SER A 133 -5.17 -10.19 8.16
N MET A 134 -3.90 -10.35 7.74
CA MET A 134 -2.79 -10.75 8.60
C MET A 134 -2.09 -9.57 9.29
N ALA A 135 -2.28 -8.36 8.77
CA ALA A 135 -1.70 -7.14 9.33
C ALA A 135 -2.23 -6.86 10.74
N SER A 136 -1.36 -6.37 11.62
CA SER A 136 -1.69 -5.95 12.99
C SER A 136 -1.47 -4.46 13.24
N GLY A 137 -0.86 -3.73 12.30
CA GLY A 137 -0.68 -2.29 12.36
C GLY A 137 -1.93 -1.52 11.92
N GLU A 138 -2.14 -0.36 12.54
CA GLU A 138 -3.25 0.55 12.20
C GLU A 138 -2.96 1.37 10.94
N LEU A 139 -1.68 1.54 10.61
CA LEU A 139 -1.23 2.11 9.34
C LEU A 139 -0.68 1.00 8.44
N LEU A 140 -1.32 0.80 7.29
CA LEU A 140 -0.85 -0.11 6.27
C LEU A 140 -0.01 0.64 5.25
N MET A 141 1.05 0.01 4.79
CA MET A 141 1.88 0.48 3.69
C MET A 141 2.02 -0.63 2.67
N PHE A 142 1.73 -0.35 1.42
CA PHE A 142 1.91 -1.29 0.32
C PHE A 142 3.21 -0.92 -0.41
N MET A 143 3.89 -1.93 -0.96
CA MET A 143 4.89 -1.79 -2.01
C MET A 143 4.88 -3.03 -2.91
N ASP A 144 5.27 -2.87 -4.17
CA ASP A 144 5.46 -4.00 -5.10
C ASP A 144 6.85 -4.64 -4.88
N ASP A 145 7.01 -5.89 -5.34
CA ASP A 145 8.23 -6.69 -5.12
C ASP A 145 9.45 -6.23 -5.95
N ASP A 146 9.23 -5.44 -6.99
CA ASP A 146 10.25 -4.85 -7.86
C ASP A 146 10.53 -3.37 -7.58
N CYS A 147 10.04 -2.86 -6.45
CA CYS A 147 10.20 -1.46 -6.06
C CYS A 147 11.27 -1.26 -4.98
N GLU A 148 12.01 -0.16 -5.09
CA GLU A 148 12.88 0.33 -4.02
C GLU A 148 12.22 1.49 -3.27
N ILE A 149 12.36 1.46 -1.94
CA ILE A 149 11.94 2.55 -1.06
C ILE A 149 13.15 3.32 -0.52
N ASP A 150 12.91 4.59 -0.21
CA ASP A 150 13.87 5.46 0.46
C ASP A 150 13.86 5.25 1.99
N GLN A 151 14.99 5.49 2.66
CA GLN A 151 15.18 5.18 4.09
C GLN A 151 14.16 5.87 5.03
N ASP A 152 13.66 7.05 4.64
CA ASP A 152 12.70 7.85 5.41
C ASP A 152 11.23 7.59 5.00
N TRP A 153 10.96 6.53 4.21
CA TRP A 153 9.65 6.25 3.67
C TRP A 153 8.57 6.07 4.76
N LEU A 154 8.87 5.30 5.80
CA LEU A 154 7.98 5.12 6.95
C LEU A 154 7.78 6.41 7.74
N THR A 155 8.86 7.18 7.96
CA THR A 155 8.82 8.46 8.67
C THR A 155 7.86 9.43 8.01
N ARG A 156 7.97 9.60 6.69
CA ARG A 156 7.09 10.50 5.92
C ARG A 156 5.64 10.06 5.97
N ALA A 157 5.37 8.76 5.80
CA ALA A 157 4.00 8.23 5.86
C ALA A 157 3.39 8.45 7.26
N TYR A 158 4.12 8.09 8.31
CA TYR A 158 3.68 8.27 9.69
C TYR A 158 3.36 9.74 10.00
N GLN A 159 4.27 10.67 9.70
CA GLN A 159 4.07 12.10 9.94
C GLN A 159 2.83 12.65 9.22
N ASN A 160 2.64 12.29 7.94
CA ASN A 160 1.47 12.72 7.17
C ASN A 160 0.17 12.25 7.84
N HIS A 161 0.15 11.00 8.32
CA HIS A 161 -1.00 10.42 8.97
C HIS A 161 -1.22 10.94 10.41
N CYS A 162 -0.18 11.37 11.13
CA CYS A 162 -0.30 12.02 12.44
C CYS A 162 -0.89 13.42 12.36
N GLN A 163 -0.69 14.13 11.26
CA GLN A 163 -1.32 15.43 11.03
C GLN A 163 -2.84 15.34 10.85
N LYS A 164 -3.42 14.13 10.80
CA LYS A 164 -4.87 13.84 10.66
C LYS A 164 -5.55 14.53 9.49
N ASN A 165 -4.78 14.94 8.49
CA ASN A 165 -5.29 15.62 7.30
C ASN A 165 -5.56 14.65 6.14
N TYR A 166 -5.14 13.37 6.24
CA TYR A 166 -5.11 12.43 5.12
C TYR A 166 -5.42 10.98 5.54
N PHE A 167 -6.23 10.30 4.72
CA PHE A 167 -6.54 8.86 4.83
C PHE A 167 -5.64 7.98 3.98
N LEU A 168 -5.07 8.56 2.92
CA LEU A 168 -4.26 7.89 1.91
C LEU A 168 -3.04 8.77 1.59
N GLY A 169 -1.85 8.19 1.61
CA GLY A 169 -0.61 8.80 1.15
C GLY A 169 0.01 7.99 0.02
N GLN A 170 0.70 8.66 -0.90
CA GLN A 170 1.53 8.02 -1.92
C GLN A 170 2.98 8.44 -1.69
N GLY A 171 3.88 7.45 -1.66
CA GLY A 171 5.33 7.70 -1.58
C GLY A 171 5.95 7.91 -2.96
N GLN A 172 7.11 8.57 -3.02
CA GLN A 172 7.95 8.52 -4.23
C GLN A 172 8.46 7.08 -4.40
N ILE A 173 8.27 6.52 -5.60
CA ILE A 173 8.89 5.26 -6.05
C ILE A 173 10.01 5.63 -7.01
N TYR A 174 11.15 4.95 -6.90
CA TYR A 174 12.14 4.93 -7.96
C TYR A 174 11.97 3.65 -8.77
N ASP A 175 11.05 3.66 -9.74
CA ASP A 175 10.93 2.59 -10.73
C ASP A 175 12.18 2.60 -11.62
N THR A 176 12.84 1.45 -11.77
CA THR A 176 14.10 1.31 -12.50
C THR A 176 13.96 1.60 -14.00
N VAL A 177 12.78 1.34 -14.59
CA VAL A 177 12.47 1.65 -15.99
C VAL A 177 12.31 3.16 -16.18
N LEU A 178 11.61 3.82 -15.25
CA LEU A 178 11.49 5.28 -15.21
C LEU A 178 12.83 5.97 -14.95
N LYS A 179 13.72 5.37 -14.15
CA LYS A 179 15.07 5.90 -13.91
C LYS A 179 15.90 6.02 -15.20
N LYS A 180 15.73 5.09 -16.14
CA LYS A 180 16.41 5.12 -17.44
C LYS A 180 15.87 6.22 -18.36
N LEU A 181 14.55 6.40 -18.39
CA LEU A 181 13.87 7.45 -19.16
C LEU A 181 14.10 8.86 -18.58
N LEU A 182 14.09 9.00 -17.26
CA LEU A 182 14.26 10.27 -16.55
C LEU A 182 15.72 10.78 -16.55
N LEU A 183 16.70 9.90 -16.74
CA LEU A 183 18.11 10.29 -16.89
C LEU A 183 18.43 10.81 -18.31
N GLU A 184 17.63 10.44 -19.32
CA GLU A 184 17.80 10.89 -20.71
C GLU A 184 17.05 12.21 -20.98
N GLU A 185 15.92 12.47 -20.32
CA GLU A 185 15.19 13.75 -20.43
C GLU A 185 15.45 14.67 -19.22
N LYS A 186 16.53 15.44 -19.30
CA LYS A 186 16.70 16.64 -18.46
C LYS A 186 15.60 17.66 -18.83
N ASN A 187 14.51 17.73 -18.06
CA ASN A 187 13.53 18.84 -17.94
C ASN A 187 12.04 18.54 -18.23
N SER A 188 11.54 17.30 -18.17
CA SER A 188 10.08 17.10 -18.23
C SER A 188 9.46 17.09 -16.82
N GLN A 189 8.78 18.19 -16.46
CA GLN A 189 7.73 18.18 -15.43
C GLN A 189 6.59 17.29 -15.95
N ILE A 190 6.64 16.00 -15.63
CA ILE A 190 5.53 15.10 -15.91
C ILE A 190 4.41 15.45 -14.92
N ASP A 191 3.33 16.00 -15.43
CA ASP A 191 2.08 16.22 -14.69
C ASP A 191 1.50 14.85 -14.29
N PHE A 192 1.81 14.42 -13.05
CA PHE A 192 1.38 13.16 -12.41
C PHE A 192 -0.16 13.03 -12.26
N PHE A 193 -0.95 13.97 -12.78
CA PHE A 193 -2.42 13.90 -12.81
C PHE A 193 -2.94 12.74 -13.69
N GLN A 194 -2.14 12.23 -14.63
CA GLN A 194 -2.48 11.10 -15.49
C GLN A 194 -1.80 9.78 -15.11
N SER A 195 -0.87 9.78 -14.17
CA SER A 195 -0.21 8.54 -13.72
C SER A 195 -1.08 7.86 -12.67
N ASN A 196 -1.85 6.87 -13.14
CA ASN A 196 -2.15 5.61 -12.46
C ASN A 196 -1.75 5.59 -10.97
N MET A 197 -2.73 5.67 -10.06
CA MET A 197 -2.50 5.22 -8.69
C MET A 197 -2.17 3.71 -8.75
N ALA A 198 -0.88 3.41 -8.82
CA ALA A 198 -0.37 2.06 -8.62
C ALA A 198 -0.55 1.76 -7.13
N ALA A 199 -1.42 0.80 -6.82
CA ALA A 199 -1.62 0.31 -5.46
C ALA A 199 -0.34 -0.31 -4.86
N GLY A 200 0.75 -0.38 -5.64
CA GLY A 200 2.11 -0.57 -5.20
C GLY A 200 2.46 0.35 -4.05
N ASN A 201 2.51 1.68 -4.21
CA ASN A 201 3.08 2.54 -3.15
C ASN A 201 2.04 3.42 -2.45
N MET A 202 1.23 2.79 -1.61
CA MET A 202 0.12 3.42 -0.89
C MET A 202 0.30 3.27 0.63
N SER A 203 0.09 4.34 1.39
CA SER A 203 -0.13 4.29 2.84
C SER A 203 -1.59 4.58 3.17
N ILE A 204 -2.21 3.80 4.06
CA ILE A 204 -3.65 3.88 4.31
C ILE A 204 -4.03 3.38 5.70
N ARG A 205 -5.08 3.95 6.30
CA ARG A 205 -5.62 3.49 7.59
C ARG A 205 -6.24 2.10 7.46
N LYS A 206 -5.79 1.13 8.25
CA LYS A 206 -6.34 -0.24 8.26
C LYS A 206 -7.85 -0.24 8.48
N LYS A 207 -8.35 0.58 9.40
CA LYS A 207 -9.78 0.68 9.75
C LYS A 207 -10.69 1.00 8.55
N LEU A 208 -10.16 1.61 7.49
CA LEU A 208 -10.91 1.84 6.25
C LEU A 208 -11.31 0.51 5.57
N PHE A 209 -10.52 -0.55 5.70
CA PHE A 209 -10.81 -1.87 5.13
C PHE A 209 -11.95 -2.64 5.83
N ASN A 210 -12.56 -2.06 6.88
CA ASN A 210 -13.86 -2.53 7.37
C ASN A 210 -14.99 -2.23 6.37
N TYR A 211 -14.77 -1.27 5.47
CA TYR A 211 -15.76 -0.80 4.51
C TYR A 211 -15.38 -1.13 3.06
N VAL A 212 -14.08 -1.30 2.79
CA VAL A 212 -13.55 -1.51 1.45
C VAL A 212 -12.63 -2.71 1.35
N SER A 213 -12.39 -3.21 0.15
CA SER A 213 -11.35 -4.20 -0.14
C SER A 213 -10.75 -3.98 -1.52
N PHE A 214 -9.58 -4.57 -1.77
CA PHE A 214 -9.07 -4.63 -3.13
C PHE A 214 -10.00 -5.45 -4.02
N ASN A 215 -10.20 -4.99 -5.25
CA ASN A 215 -11.02 -5.67 -6.23
C ASN A 215 -10.28 -6.88 -6.81
N GLU A 216 -10.69 -8.08 -6.40
CA GLU A 216 -10.10 -9.35 -6.85
C GLU A 216 -10.53 -9.77 -8.26
N ASN A 217 -11.52 -9.08 -8.85
CA ASN A 217 -11.98 -9.36 -10.22
C ASN A 217 -11.22 -8.56 -11.28
N ILE A 218 -10.29 -7.69 -10.88
CA ILE A 218 -9.41 -6.98 -11.80
C ILE A 218 -8.12 -7.76 -11.89
N SER A 219 -7.89 -8.35 -13.05
CA SER A 219 -6.61 -8.95 -13.44
C SER A 219 -5.67 -7.87 -13.96
N PHE A 220 -4.38 -7.97 -13.61
CA PHE A 220 -3.28 -7.16 -14.12
C PHE A 220 -2.49 -7.94 -15.15
#